data_AF-A0A943YXD0-F1
#
_entry.id   AF-A0A943YXD0-F1
#
_cell.length_a   1.000
_cell.length_b   1.000
_cell.length_c   1.000
_cell.angle_alpha   90.00
_cell.angle_beta   90.00
_cell.angle_gamma   90.00
#
_symmetry.space_group_name_H-M   'P 1'
#
loop_
_entity.id
_entity.type
_entity.pdbx_description
1 polymer ?
#
loop_
_entity_poly.entity_id
_entity_poly.type
_entity_poly.pdbx_seq_one_letter_code
_entity_poly.pdbx_strand_id
1 'polypeptide(L)'
;MLASETEKLYPASKTLVRDKVASRIHAKDHTLYAFDEGACECAADFMGWADLGTNPPYPCEKIQAFAAEAIADGIETVLLIGQGGSTQAPMTITKYNKIDRNAVDFKVLDSVSPVRVRTILTGIDLEKTLVLVSSKSGGTIEMRSVLDAVIDHFAESMPAESIPAHLVAITDPGSGLEARARSEQWRACFPGEPTVGGRFSALSVFGLVPAALAGIDLTDFLGHAKEAEATCSEDAVDNPAIVLASFLFDNYLAGRDKFCFFTPKRGRVLGLWIEQLVAESLGKNGLGILPNIEIDTLLLAEDPKDRCVITYSTKTDLWDERKNFDLSLAYLDDAIPRLSYRIESVAELAEHFVMWEYATAMCGYLLKVCPFDQPDVASTKAAALKILEEGQPAPDFEEPFIGRVHMGEAEVTMAPCVKADTLMDALYRLFSSVQPGDYFALNAFLPFDGEGRREALETIRHGVADKLGVASCLEIGPRYLHSTGQLHKGGPNKGVFLLISADELKDIPLSNVEAESLGTLAKAQAAADLSILIDRGRRCMHLHLPDNSGVTIRALGDAVMRVLYRIDAEREAAAAKTAAEAEEDSSEA
;
A
#
# COMPACT_ATOMS: atom_id res chain seq x y z
N MET A 1 -20.97 14.66 3.08
CA MET A 1 -22.36 14.17 3.39
C MET A 1 -22.39 12.65 3.28
N LEU A 2 -22.14 11.95 4.39
CA LEU A 2 -22.02 10.50 4.49
C LEU A 2 -23.41 9.87 4.67
N ALA A 3 -24.12 9.58 3.58
CA ALA A 3 -25.38 8.84 3.64
C ALA A 3 -25.13 7.38 3.22
N SER A 4 -25.01 6.46 4.20
CA SER A 4 -25.06 5.02 3.92
C SER A 4 -26.51 4.55 3.95
N GLU A 5 -27.02 4.02 2.83
CA GLU A 5 -28.27 3.27 2.83
C GLU A 5 -28.02 1.92 3.51
N THR A 6 -28.29 1.79 4.81
CA THR A 6 -28.21 0.47 5.46
C THR A 6 -29.23 0.30 6.60
N GLU A 7 -30.33 -0.36 6.29
CA GLU A 7 -31.40 -0.77 7.23
C GLU A 7 -31.06 -2.09 7.99
N LYS A 8 -29.77 -2.37 8.22
CA LYS A 8 -29.30 -3.53 9.01
C LYS A 8 -28.36 -3.05 10.11
N LEU A 9 -28.82 -3.10 11.36
CA LEU A 9 -27.96 -2.85 12.52
C LEU A 9 -26.97 -4.02 12.70
N TYR A 10 -25.70 -3.79 12.42
CA TYR A 10 -24.59 -4.71 12.66
C TYR A 10 -24.43 -5.02 14.17
N PRO A 11 -24.34 -6.29 14.62
CA PRO A 11 -24.05 -6.62 16.02
C PRO A 11 -22.86 -5.87 16.63
N ALA A 12 -21.76 -5.70 15.89
CA ALA A 12 -20.59 -4.98 16.37
C ALA A 12 -20.87 -3.50 16.71
N SER A 13 -21.82 -2.85 16.03
CA SER A 13 -22.18 -1.45 16.30
C SER A 13 -22.67 -1.26 17.74
N LYS A 14 -23.44 -2.22 18.27
CA LYS A 14 -23.94 -2.19 19.65
C LYS A 14 -22.81 -2.33 20.65
N THR A 15 -21.79 -3.13 20.35
CA THR A 15 -20.59 -3.28 21.19
C THR A 15 -19.80 -1.98 21.22
N LEU A 16 -19.52 -1.39 20.04
CA LEU A 16 -18.77 -0.14 19.94
C LEU A 16 -19.46 1.02 20.68
N VAL A 17 -20.78 1.16 20.53
CA VAL A 17 -21.58 2.18 21.22
C VAL A 17 -21.63 1.93 22.73
N ARG A 18 -21.91 0.69 23.16
CA ARG A 18 -21.97 0.33 24.59
C ARG A 18 -20.65 0.62 25.30
N ASP A 19 -19.53 0.29 24.65
CA ASP A 19 -18.19 0.40 25.22
C ASP A 19 -17.57 1.79 25.00
N LYS A 20 -18.34 2.71 24.40
CA LYS A 20 -17.98 4.10 24.12
C LYS A 20 -16.68 4.25 23.32
N VAL A 21 -16.50 3.37 22.33
CA VAL A 21 -15.21 3.25 21.65
C VAL A 21 -14.88 4.52 20.87
N ALA A 22 -15.86 5.16 20.22
CA ALA A 22 -15.64 6.37 19.43
C ALA A 22 -15.19 7.55 20.30
N SER A 23 -15.92 7.83 21.38
CA SER A 23 -15.59 8.95 22.26
C SER A 23 -14.29 8.72 23.03
N ARG A 24 -13.96 7.47 23.38
CA ARG A 24 -12.69 7.10 24.00
C ARG A 24 -11.50 7.22 23.06
N ILE A 25 -11.66 6.88 21.77
CA ILE A 25 -10.65 7.16 20.74
C ILE A 25 -10.38 8.66 20.66
N HIS A 26 -11.44 9.47 20.56
CA HIS A 26 -11.32 10.93 20.49
C HIS A 26 -10.65 11.51 21.75
N ALA A 27 -10.98 10.98 22.93
CA ALA A 27 -10.36 11.35 24.19
C ALA A 27 -8.93 10.81 24.39
N LYS A 28 -8.39 10.09 23.40
CA LYS A 28 -7.05 9.47 23.44
C LYS A 28 -6.88 8.52 24.63
N ASP A 29 -7.96 7.84 25.02
CA ASP A 29 -7.97 6.90 26.13
C ASP A 29 -7.34 5.56 25.71
N HIS A 30 -6.02 5.49 25.88
CA HIS A 30 -5.22 4.30 25.54
C HIS A 30 -5.65 3.03 26.31
N THR A 31 -6.31 3.16 27.47
CA THR A 31 -6.82 2.00 28.22
C THR A 31 -7.92 1.24 27.48
N LEU A 32 -8.45 1.81 26.39
CA LEU A 32 -9.30 1.11 25.44
C LEU A 32 -8.64 -0.18 24.90
N TYR A 33 -7.31 -0.17 24.76
CA TYR A 33 -6.52 -1.28 24.22
C TYR A 33 -5.88 -2.15 25.31
N ALA A 34 -6.32 -2.05 26.57
CA ALA A 34 -5.79 -2.83 27.71
C ALA A 34 -6.11 -4.34 27.69
N PHE A 35 -6.55 -4.88 26.56
CA PHE A 35 -6.58 -6.33 26.34
C PHE A 35 -5.17 -6.92 26.15
N ASP A 36 -4.19 -6.08 25.82
CA ASP A 36 -2.77 -6.40 25.74
C ASP A 36 -1.94 -5.23 26.29
N GLU A 37 -0.89 -5.51 27.07
CA GLU A 37 -0.08 -4.47 27.72
C GLU A 37 0.70 -3.66 26.69
N GLY A 38 1.33 -4.31 25.71
CA GLY A 38 2.05 -3.65 24.63
C GLY A 38 1.15 -2.81 23.73
N ALA A 39 -0.08 -3.26 23.48
CA ALA A 39 -1.09 -2.48 22.76
C ALA A 39 -1.50 -1.22 23.51
N CYS A 40 -1.68 -1.32 24.84
CA CYS A 40 -2.01 -0.17 25.69
C CYS A 40 -0.87 0.85 25.74
N GLU A 41 0.38 0.39 25.91
CA GLU A 41 1.58 1.25 25.89
C GLU A 41 1.74 1.93 24.53
N CYS A 42 1.62 1.17 23.44
CA CYS A 42 1.68 1.73 22.09
C CYS A 42 0.56 2.76 21.86
N ALA A 43 -0.67 2.48 22.28
CA ALA A 43 -1.76 3.44 22.15
C ALA A 43 -1.54 4.73 22.96
N ALA A 44 -0.86 4.66 24.11
CA ALA A 44 -0.53 5.85 24.90
C ALA A 44 0.35 6.83 24.11
N ASP A 45 1.21 6.31 23.24
CA ASP A 45 2.14 7.10 22.43
C ASP A 45 1.57 7.50 21.06
N PHE A 46 0.59 6.78 20.50
CA PHE A 46 0.23 6.91 19.07
C PHE A 46 -1.24 7.28 18.79
N MET A 47 -1.95 7.92 19.73
CA MET A 47 -3.34 8.39 19.55
C MET A 47 -3.46 9.89 19.20
N GLY A 48 -2.36 10.57 18.85
CA GLY A 48 -2.35 11.99 18.51
C GLY A 48 -3.12 12.36 17.25
N TRP A 49 -3.50 11.37 16.43
CA TRP A 49 -4.21 11.57 15.16
C TRP A 49 -5.71 11.87 15.32
N ALA A 50 -6.29 11.52 16.47
CA ALA A 50 -7.75 11.47 16.66
C ALA A 50 -8.46 12.84 16.57
N ASP A 51 -7.72 13.95 16.61
CA ASP A 51 -8.25 15.32 16.61
C ASP A 51 -7.44 16.29 15.73
N LEU A 52 -6.71 15.80 14.71
CA LEU A 52 -5.86 16.64 13.84
C LEU A 52 -6.64 17.69 13.03
N GLY A 53 -7.89 17.42 12.69
CA GLY A 53 -8.80 18.37 12.05
C GLY A 53 -9.13 19.55 12.95
N THR A 54 -9.38 19.29 14.23
CA THR A 54 -9.68 20.33 15.24
C THR A 54 -8.41 21.01 15.78
N ASN A 55 -7.33 20.25 15.95
CA ASN A 55 -6.07 20.64 16.57
C ASN A 55 -4.88 20.28 15.66
N PRO A 56 -4.70 20.95 14.51
CA PRO A 56 -3.58 20.66 13.62
C PRO A 56 -2.24 20.96 14.30
N PRO A 57 -1.19 20.14 14.08
CA PRO A 57 0.07 20.24 14.81
C PRO A 57 0.92 21.44 14.38
N TYR A 58 0.53 22.12 13.30
CA TYR A 58 1.23 23.28 12.77
C TYR A 58 0.22 24.29 12.21
N PRO A 59 0.44 25.62 12.36
CA PRO A 59 -0.50 26.62 11.86
C PRO A 59 -0.68 26.54 10.34
N CYS A 60 -1.91 26.27 9.89
CA CYS A 60 -2.24 26.09 8.47
C CYS A 60 -1.93 27.33 7.63
N GLU A 61 -2.12 28.52 8.19
CA GLU A 61 -1.80 29.79 7.54
C GLU A 61 -0.31 29.89 7.16
N LYS A 62 0.58 29.34 7.99
CA LYS A 62 2.02 29.31 7.70
C LYS A 62 2.37 28.30 6.60
N ILE A 63 1.69 27.16 6.58
CA ILE A 63 1.84 26.17 5.49
C ILE A 63 1.36 26.77 4.16
N GLN A 64 0.21 27.43 4.18
CA GLN A 64 -0.35 28.08 2.99
C GLN A 64 0.55 29.23 2.50
N ALA A 65 1.09 30.04 3.41
CA ALA A 65 2.03 31.11 3.08
C ALA A 65 3.32 30.58 2.46
N PHE A 66 3.89 29.51 3.03
CA PHE A 66 5.07 28.85 2.45
C PHE A 66 4.81 28.33 1.03
N ALA A 67 3.67 27.67 0.81
CA ALA A 67 3.31 27.17 -0.50
C ALA A 67 3.15 28.31 -1.53
N ALA A 68 2.49 29.40 -1.13
CA ALA A 68 2.32 30.58 -1.98
C ALA A 68 3.67 31.24 -2.32
N GLU A 69 4.59 31.35 -1.36
CA GLU A 69 5.95 31.88 -1.55
C GLU A 69 6.75 30.99 -2.52
N ALA A 70 6.75 29.68 -2.32
CA ALA A 70 7.45 28.74 -3.21
C ALA A 70 6.96 28.87 -4.66
N ILE A 71 5.65 28.96 -4.88
CA ILE A 71 5.06 29.13 -6.21
C ILE A 71 5.41 30.52 -6.79
N ALA A 72 5.36 31.57 -5.97
CA ALA A 72 5.72 32.93 -6.39
C ALA A 72 7.20 33.05 -6.80
N ASP A 73 8.07 32.29 -6.15
CA ASP A 73 9.49 32.19 -6.48
C ASP A 73 9.79 31.36 -7.74
N GLY A 74 8.76 30.83 -8.41
CA GLY A 74 8.88 30.15 -9.69
C GLY A 74 9.00 28.63 -9.61
N ILE A 75 8.68 28.01 -8.47
CA ILE A 75 8.58 26.55 -8.38
C ILE A 75 7.40 26.07 -9.25
N GLU A 76 7.70 25.19 -10.20
CA GLU A 76 6.73 24.58 -11.11
C GLU A 76 6.53 23.08 -10.82
N THR A 77 7.48 22.45 -10.14
CA THR A 77 7.44 21.01 -9.82
C THR A 77 7.71 20.76 -8.34
N VAL A 78 6.97 19.83 -7.75
CA VAL A 78 7.24 19.27 -6.42
C VAL A 78 7.61 17.79 -6.56
N LEU A 79 8.77 17.42 -6.03
CA LEU A 79 9.25 16.04 -5.96
C LEU A 79 9.18 15.55 -4.51
N LEU A 80 8.21 14.71 -4.18
CA LEU A 80 8.07 14.10 -2.86
C LEU A 80 8.85 12.79 -2.77
N ILE A 81 9.80 12.73 -1.85
CA ILE A 81 10.57 11.53 -1.50
C ILE A 81 10.10 11.01 -0.15
N GLY A 82 9.72 9.73 -0.07
CA GLY A 82 9.31 9.11 1.18
C GLY A 82 8.82 7.68 1.00
N GLN A 83 8.26 7.10 2.05
CA GLN A 83 7.65 5.75 2.04
C GLN A 83 6.37 5.72 2.87
N GLY A 84 5.48 4.76 2.54
CA GLY A 84 4.24 4.50 3.28
C GLY A 84 3.41 5.77 3.50
N GLY A 85 3.09 6.06 4.76
CA GLY A 85 2.17 7.15 5.09
C GLY A 85 2.71 8.55 4.75
N SER A 86 4.04 8.66 4.61
CA SER A 86 4.71 9.90 4.19
C SER A 86 4.49 10.23 2.71
N THR A 87 3.98 9.29 1.91
CA THR A 87 3.71 9.47 0.46
C THR A 87 2.28 9.11 0.05
N GLN A 88 1.64 8.13 0.68
CA GLN A 88 0.33 7.64 0.24
C GLN A 88 -0.81 8.65 0.45
N ALA A 89 -0.91 9.28 1.62
CA ALA A 89 -1.90 10.34 1.84
C ALA A 89 -1.63 11.56 0.94
N PRO A 90 -0.39 12.10 0.85
CA PRO A 90 -0.04 13.14 -0.12
C PRO A 90 -0.39 12.78 -1.57
N MET A 91 -0.06 11.58 -2.01
CA MET A 91 -0.37 11.11 -3.36
C MET A 91 -1.89 11.04 -3.59
N THR A 92 -2.64 10.60 -2.58
CA THR A 92 -4.11 10.58 -2.63
C THR A 92 -4.64 11.98 -2.81
N ILE A 93 -4.28 12.90 -1.92
CA ILE A 93 -4.73 14.31 -1.97
C ILE A 93 -4.37 14.96 -3.32
N THR A 94 -3.12 14.87 -3.75
CA THR A 94 -2.62 15.59 -4.92
C THR A 94 -3.18 15.05 -6.24
N LYS A 95 -3.31 13.73 -6.41
CA LYS A 95 -3.92 13.14 -7.62
C LYS A 95 -5.44 13.28 -7.65
N TYR A 96 -6.10 13.40 -6.50
CA TYR A 96 -7.54 13.61 -6.46
C TYR A 96 -7.94 15.07 -6.72
N ASN A 97 -7.07 16.05 -6.45
CA ASN A 97 -7.36 17.48 -6.60
C ASN A 97 -7.82 17.85 -8.02
N LYS A 98 -7.01 17.59 -9.07
CA LYS A 98 -7.35 17.94 -10.46
C LYS A 98 -6.74 16.97 -11.47
N ILE A 99 -7.48 16.71 -12.56
CA ILE A 99 -7.05 15.86 -13.69
C ILE A 99 -6.12 16.64 -14.65
N ASP A 100 -6.30 17.96 -14.79
CA ASP A 100 -5.71 18.70 -15.93
C ASP A 100 -4.52 19.62 -15.56
N ARG A 101 -4.53 20.25 -14.38
CA ARG A 101 -3.37 21.03 -13.87
C ARG A 101 -3.55 21.46 -12.41
N ASN A 102 -2.53 21.23 -11.59
CA ASN A 102 -2.33 21.93 -10.32
C ASN A 102 -1.46 23.18 -10.53
N ALA A 103 -1.27 24.00 -9.50
CA ALA A 103 -0.31 25.11 -9.56
C ALA A 103 1.13 24.62 -9.84
N VAL A 104 1.44 23.41 -9.38
CA VAL A 104 2.71 22.70 -9.59
C VAL A 104 2.45 21.28 -10.09
N ASP A 105 3.37 20.71 -10.88
CA ASP A 105 3.38 19.28 -11.19
C ASP A 105 3.89 18.50 -9.97
N PHE A 106 3.12 17.53 -9.49
CA PHE A 106 3.46 16.78 -8.28
C PHE A 106 3.93 15.38 -8.64
N LYS A 107 5.21 15.09 -8.34
CA LYS A 107 5.84 13.78 -8.54
C LYS A 107 6.12 13.12 -7.20
N VAL A 108 5.95 11.81 -7.16
CA VAL A 108 6.23 10.98 -5.97
C VAL A 108 7.31 9.96 -6.33
N LEU A 109 8.37 9.92 -5.51
CA LEU A 109 9.42 8.90 -5.49
C LEU A 109 9.32 8.10 -4.19
N ASP A 110 8.55 7.02 -4.26
CA ASP A 110 8.40 5.99 -3.24
C ASP A 110 8.94 4.63 -3.70
N SER A 111 9.86 4.67 -4.67
CA SER A 111 10.48 3.48 -5.25
C SER A 111 11.99 3.66 -5.33
N VAL A 112 12.71 2.57 -5.09
CA VAL A 112 14.16 2.47 -5.32
C VAL A 112 14.46 1.94 -6.73
N SER A 113 13.47 1.84 -7.62
CA SER A 113 13.72 1.44 -9.01
C SER A 113 14.58 2.50 -9.72
N PRO A 114 15.78 2.15 -10.22
CA PRO A 114 16.63 3.14 -10.88
C PRO A 114 15.99 3.71 -12.15
N VAL A 115 15.22 2.89 -12.89
CA VAL A 115 14.42 3.34 -14.05
C VAL A 115 13.41 4.41 -13.65
N ARG A 116 12.69 4.22 -12.54
CA ARG A 116 11.68 5.18 -12.06
C ARG A 116 12.34 6.50 -11.66
N VAL A 117 13.44 6.43 -10.90
CA VAL A 117 14.20 7.60 -10.47
C VAL A 117 14.70 8.39 -11.68
N ARG A 118 15.40 7.74 -12.63
CA ARG A 118 15.85 8.40 -13.87
C ARG A 118 14.70 9.00 -14.66
N THR A 119 13.61 8.26 -14.86
CA THR A 119 12.47 8.71 -15.66
C THR A 119 11.91 10.02 -15.10
N ILE A 120 11.75 10.11 -13.78
CA ILE A 120 11.27 11.33 -13.13
C ILE A 120 12.32 12.45 -13.26
N LEU A 121 13.58 12.18 -12.92
CA LEU A 121 14.64 13.19 -12.92
C LEU A 121 14.89 13.81 -14.31
N THR A 122 14.86 13.00 -15.37
CA THR A 122 14.99 13.49 -16.76
C THR A 122 13.78 14.29 -17.25
N GLY A 123 12.64 14.20 -16.54
CA GLY A 123 11.38 14.82 -16.94
C GLY A 123 11.07 16.13 -16.21
N ILE A 124 11.96 16.61 -15.35
CA ILE A 124 11.74 17.81 -14.51
C ILE A 124 12.78 18.90 -14.79
N ASP A 125 12.41 20.15 -14.54
CA ASP A 125 13.33 21.28 -14.53
C ASP A 125 13.87 21.48 -13.11
N LEU A 126 15.16 21.21 -12.91
CA LEU A 126 15.79 21.18 -11.59
C LEU A 126 15.78 22.57 -10.91
N GLU A 127 15.96 23.65 -11.69
CA GLU A 127 15.93 25.04 -11.16
C GLU A 127 14.53 25.46 -10.69
N LYS A 128 13.49 24.74 -11.10
CA LYS A 128 12.09 25.00 -10.74
C LYS A 128 11.46 23.88 -9.94
N THR A 129 12.27 22.99 -9.39
CA THR A 129 11.81 21.85 -8.60
C THR A 129 12.06 22.06 -7.11
N LEU A 130 11.03 21.82 -6.29
CA LEU A 130 11.12 21.72 -4.84
C LEU A 130 11.07 20.24 -4.44
N VAL A 131 12.08 19.77 -3.70
CA VAL A 131 12.16 18.40 -3.19
C VAL A 131 11.64 18.37 -1.76
N LEU A 132 10.50 17.71 -1.55
CA LEU A 132 9.97 17.42 -0.23
C LEU A 132 10.51 16.08 0.25
N VAL A 133 11.38 16.11 1.26
CA VAL A 133 11.94 14.92 1.91
C VAL A 133 11.10 14.61 3.15
N SER A 134 10.31 13.54 3.06
CA SER A 134 9.27 13.21 4.02
C SER A 134 9.57 11.90 4.75
N SER A 135 9.90 11.99 6.04
CA SER A 135 10.21 10.83 6.87
C SER A 135 10.16 11.18 8.36
N LYS A 136 9.26 10.53 9.11
CA LYS A 136 9.12 10.68 10.58
C LYS A 136 10.46 10.52 11.31
N SER A 137 11.14 9.39 11.12
CA SER A 137 12.40 9.09 11.79
C SER A 137 13.63 9.74 11.14
N GLY A 138 13.54 10.16 9.88
CA GLY A 138 14.68 10.57 9.07
C GLY A 138 15.64 9.43 8.68
N GLY A 139 15.45 8.21 9.22
CA GLY A 139 16.37 7.08 9.03
C GLY A 139 15.97 6.07 7.95
N THR A 140 14.76 6.19 7.38
CA THR A 140 14.25 5.30 6.31
C THR A 140 15.23 5.20 5.15
N ILE A 141 15.78 3.99 4.91
CA ILE A 141 16.88 3.77 3.96
C ILE A 141 16.47 4.15 2.52
N GLU A 142 15.25 3.80 2.10
CA GLU A 142 14.77 4.12 0.75
C GLU A 142 14.72 5.62 0.52
N MET A 143 14.28 6.39 1.53
CA MET A 143 14.27 7.85 1.47
C MET A 143 15.70 8.39 1.38
N ARG A 144 16.62 7.90 2.23
CA ARG A 144 18.02 8.36 2.26
C ARG A 144 18.74 8.06 0.94
N SER A 145 18.58 6.84 0.41
CA SER A 145 19.18 6.41 -0.85
C SER A 145 18.64 7.17 -2.05
N VAL A 146 17.32 7.39 -2.12
CA VAL A 146 16.74 8.20 -3.20
C VAL A 146 17.16 9.66 -3.07
N LEU A 147 17.22 10.22 -1.85
CA LEU A 147 17.72 11.57 -1.63
C LEU A 147 19.18 11.73 -2.08
N ASP A 148 20.04 10.74 -1.80
CA ASP A 148 21.44 10.72 -2.26
C ASP A 148 21.51 10.83 -3.79
N ALA A 149 20.79 9.94 -4.49
CA ALA A 149 20.70 9.96 -5.95
C ALA A 149 20.13 11.28 -6.52
N VAL A 150 19.14 11.87 -5.85
CA VAL A 150 18.54 13.15 -6.29
C VAL A 150 19.53 14.31 -6.09
N ILE A 151 20.24 14.36 -4.97
CA ILE A 151 21.25 15.40 -4.71
C ILE A 151 22.40 15.29 -5.70
N ASP A 152 22.90 14.09 -5.97
CA ASP A 152 23.94 13.85 -6.97
C ASP A 152 23.51 14.37 -8.34
N HIS A 153 22.27 14.08 -8.76
CA HIS A 153 21.75 14.57 -10.03
C HIS A 153 21.57 16.10 -10.07
N PHE A 154 21.16 16.72 -8.97
CA PHE A 154 21.13 18.19 -8.87
C PHE A 154 22.55 18.77 -9.01
N ALA A 155 23.55 18.16 -8.37
CA ALA A 155 24.93 18.62 -8.41
C ALA A 155 25.57 18.52 -9.82
N GLU A 156 25.02 17.69 -10.72
CA GLU A 156 25.43 17.64 -12.13
C GLU A 156 25.04 18.93 -12.89
N SER A 157 24.00 19.64 -12.45
CA SER A 157 23.38 20.75 -13.20
C SER A 157 23.43 22.09 -12.48
N MET A 158 23.65 22.13 -11.16
CA MET A 158 23.73 23.38 -10.40
C MET A 158 24.81 23.33 -9.30
N PRO A 159 25.32 24.50 -8.84
CA PRO A 159 26.30 24.55 -7.76
C PRO A 159 25.74 23.95 -6.46
N ALA A 160 26.58 23.22 -5.72
CA ALA A 160 26.19 22.53 -4.49
C ALA A 160 25.56 23.47 -3.44
N GLU A 161 25.99 24.74 -3.40
CA GLU A 161 25.50 25.76 -2.48
C GLU A 161 24.06 26.21 -2.79
N SER A 162 23.57 25.94 -4.00
CA SER A 162 22.20 26.29 -4.42
C SER A 162 21.20 25.18 -4.07
N ILE A 163 21.66 23.93 -3.97
CA ILE A 163 20.81 22.75 -3.76
C ILE A 163 19.94 22.87 -2.50
N PRO A 164 20.44 23.31 -1.32
CA PRO A 164 19.60 23.43 -0.12
C PRO A 164 18.35 24.30 -0.28
N ALA A 165 18.38 25.31 -1.16
CA ALA A 165 17.21 26.14 -1.46
C ALA A 165 16.08 25.38 -2.17
N HIS A 166 16.36 24.18 -2.68
CA HIS A 166 15.38 23.28 -3.29
C HIS A 166 14.89 22.19 -2.33
N LEU A 167 15.46 22.07 -1.13
CA LEU A 167 15.15 20.97 -0.20
C LEU A 167 14.24 21.42 0.94
N VAL A 168 13.28 20.59 1.29
CA VAL A 168 12.38 20.79 2.43
C VAL A 168 12.26 19.49 3.22
N ALA A 169 12.43 19.57 4.53
CA ALA A 169 12.21 18.42 5.41
C ALA A 169 10.79 18.44 6.01
N ILE A 170 10.14 17.28 6.03
CA ILE A 170 8.96 17.01 6.87
C ILE A 170 9.30 15.80 7.74
N THR A 171 9.49 16.03 9.04
CA THR A 171 10.10 15.04 9.94
C THR A 171 9.79 15.34 11.40
N ASP A 172 9.92 14.34 12.28
CA ASP A 172 9.68 14.57 13.71
C ASP A 172 10.80 15.41 14.35
N PRO A 173 10.47 16.20 15.41
CA PRO A 173 11.46 16.90 16.20
C PRO A 173 12.56 15.97 16.74
N GLY A 174 13.80 16.41 16.65
CA GLY A 174 14.98 15.68 17.11
C GLY A 174 15.51 14.62 16.14
N SER A 175 14.91 14.47 14.96
CA SER A 175 15.37 13.48 13.98
C SER A 175 16.70 13.87 13.31
N GLY A 176 17.41 12.89 12.75
CA GLY A 176 18.62 13.13 11.96
C GLY A 176 18.34 13.97 10.70
N LEU A 177 17.13 13.87 10.14
CA LEU A 177 16.72 14.67 8.99
C LEU A 177 16.48 16.14 9.38
N GLU A 178 15.93 16.41 10.57
CA GLU A 178 15.82 17.78 11.09
C GLU A 178 17.21 18.39 11.30
N ALA A 179 18.12 17.64 11.94
CA ALA A 179 19.48 18.08 12.19
C ALA A 179 20.19 18.44 10.88
N ARG A 180 20.08 17.58 9.86
CA ARG A 180 20.63 17.80 8.52
C ARG A 180 20.03 19.03 7.85
N ALA A 181 18.71 19.14 7.80
CA ALA A 181 18.03 20.26 7.17
C ALA A 181 18.43 21.61 7.79
N ARG A 182 18.61 21.65 9.11
CA ARG A 182 19.09 22.85 9.82
C ARG A 182 20.57 23.14 9.53
N SER A 183 21.44 22.13 9.56
CA SER A 183 22.88 22.33 9.35
C SER A 183 23.22 22.75 7.92
N GLU A 184 22.50 22.21 6.95
CA GLU A 184 22.66 22.51 5.52
C GLU A 184 21.83 23.71 5.07
N GLN A 185 21.06 24.33 5.97
CA GLN A 185 20.20 25.49 5.70
C GLN A 185 19.20 25.26 4.56
N TRP A 186 18.51 24.11 4.62
CA TRP A 186 17.43 23.78 3.70
C TRP A 186 16.33 24.84 3.74
N ARG A 187 15.61 25.00 2.63
CA ARG A 187 14.58 26.04 2.46
C ARG A 187 13.55 26.05 3.59
N ALA A 188 13.12 24.88 4.05
CA ALA A 188 12.22 24.77 5.20
C ALA A 188 12.34 23.41 5.91
N CYS A 189 11.91 23.40 7.18
CA CYS A 189 11.74 22.18 7.96
C CYS A 189 10.41 22.27 8.72
N PHE A 190 9.48 21.35 8.43
CA PHE A 190 8.18 21.26 9.09
C PHE A 190 8.21 20.14 10.15
N PRO A 191 8.02 20.47 11.44
CA PRO A 191 8.03 19.48 12.51
C PRO A 191 6.74 18.65 12.47
N GLY A 192 6.89 17.33 12.50
CA GLY A 192 5.82 16.36 12.70
C GLY A 192 5.30 16.34 14.13
N GLU A 193 4.25 15.55 14.35
CA GLU A 193 3.71 15.24 15.68
C GLU A 193 4.16 13.82 16.07
N PRO A 194 5.06 13.66 17.06
CA PRO A 194 5.55 12.35 17.49
C PRO A 194 4.44 11.37 17.85
N THR A 195 3.31 11.86 18.36
CA THR A 195 2.17 11.02 18.74
C THR A 195 1.27 10.57 17.58
N VAL A 196 1.63 10.91 16.34
CA VAL A 196 0.92 10.49 15.13
C VAL A 196 1.76 9.46 14.37
N GLY A 197 1.21 8.25 14.21
CA GLY A 197 1.80 7.20 13.37
C GLY A 197 1.72 7.56 11.88
N GLY A 198 2.67 7.06 11.07
CA GLY A 198 2.78 7.46 9.66
C GLY A 198 1.51 7.23 8.85
N ARG A 199 0.84 6.08 8.97
CA ARG A 199 -0.41 5.78 8.24
C ARG A 199 -1.63 6.59 8.69
N PHE A 200 -1.57 7.22 9.87
CA PHE A 200 -2.60 8.12 10.43
C PHE A 200 -2.21 9.61 10.29
N SER A 201 -1.25 9.92 9.41
CA SER A 201 -0.66 11.27 9.30
C SER A 201 -1.28 12.14 8.20
N ALA A 202 -2.39 11.70 7.59
CA ALA A 202 -2.99 12.34 6.42
C ALA A 202 -3.38 13.81 6.67
N LEU A 203 -3.82 14.13 7.89
CA LEU A 203 -4.20 15.49 8.31
C LEU A 203 -3.11 16.23 9.11
N SER A 204 -1.91 15.66 9.20
CA SER A 204 -0.74 16.31 9.80
C SER A 204 0.07 17.11 8.75
N VAL A 205 1.18 17.72 9.14
CA VAL A 205 2.10 18.39 8.19
C VAL A 205 2.53 17.50 7.02
N PHE A 206 2.58 16.18 7.21
CA PHE A 206 2.90 15.20 6.17
C PHE A 206 1.92 15.23 5.00
N GLY A 207 0.61 15.45 5.26
CA GLY A 207 -0.40 15.63 4.22
C GLY A 207 -0.68 17.08 3.87
N LEU A 208 -0.68 17.98 4.87
CA LEU A 208 -1.08 19.39 4.69
C LEU A 208 -0.05 20.20 3.88
N VAL A 209 1.25 19.95 4.02
CA VAL A 209 2.28 20.66 3.24
C VAL A 209 2.16 20.30 1.75
N PRO A 210 2.10 19.02 1.34
CA PRO A 210 1.77 18.64 -0.04
C PRO A 210 0.43 19.18 -0.54
N ALA A 211 -0.61 19.19 0.29
CA ALA A 211 -1.93 19.70 -0.08
C ALA A 211 -1.88 21.19 -0.45
N ALA A 212 -1.25 22.02 0.38
CA ALA A 212 -1.11 23.45 0.12
C ALA A 212 -0.28 23.73 -1.15
N LEU A 213 0.81 22.99 -1.36
CA LEU A 213 1.63 23.11 -2.57
C LEU A 213 0.87 22.69 -3.84
N ALA A 214 -0.05 21.73 -3.73
CA ALA A 214 -0.96 21.37 -4.82
C ALA A 214 -2.07 22.42 -5.07
N GLY A 215 -2.14 23.48 -4.26
CA GLY A 215 -3.10 24.57 -4.39
C GLY A 215 -4.44 24.30 -3.71
N ILE A 216 -4.49 23.40 -2.73
CA ILE A 216 -5.69 23.16 -1.91
C ILE A 216 -5.77 24.22 -0.82
N ASP A 217 -6.98 24.72 -0.57
CA ASP A 217 -7.26 25.60 0.57
C ASP A 217 -7.33 24.75 1.84
N LEU A 218 -6.34 24.92 2.72
CA LEU A 218 -6.28 24.16 3.96
C LEU A 218 -7.41 24.51 4.94
N THR A 219 -8.00 25.70 4.85
CA THR A 219 -9.10 26.13 5.71
C THR A 219 -10.36 25.31 5.40
N ASP A 220 -10.69 25.20 4.12
CA ASP A 220 -11.80 24.39 3.63
C ASP A 220 -11.56 22.90 3.91
N PHE A 221 -10.38 22.40 3.55
CA PHE A 221 -10.00 21.00 3.76
C PHE A 221 -10.09 20.56 5.23
N LEU A 222 -9.56 21.36 6.17
CA LEU A 222 -9.67 21.04 7.60
C LEU A 222 -11.05 21.33 8.19
N GLY A 223 -11.85 22.21 7.57
CA GLY A 223 -13.26 22.37 7.91
C GLY A 223 -14.02 21.06 7.76
N HIS A 224 -13.85 20.38 6.62
CA HIS A 224 -14.40 19.04 6.38
C HIS A 224 -13.87 17.99 7.37
N ALA A 225 -12.57 18.00 7.68
CA ALA A 225 -12.00 17.10 8.70
C ALA A 225 -12.68 17.28 10.05
N LYS A 226 -12.84 18.53 10.51
CA LYS A 226 -13.43 18.87 11.80
C LYS A 226 -14.89 18.43 11.92
N GLU A 227 -15.68 18.59 10.86
CA GLU A 227 -17.07 18.11 10.83
C GLU A 227 -17.14 16.58 10.92
N ALA A 228 -16.24 15.89 10.21
CA ALA A 228 -16.14 14.45 10.27
C ALA A 228 -15.67 13.96 11.64
N GLU A 229 -14.73 14.65 12.30
CA GLU A 229 -14.28 14.32 13.66
C GLU A 229 -15.42 14.42 14.68
N ALA A 230 -16.22 15.49 14.60
CA ALA A 230 -17.38 15.66 15.46
C ALA A 230 -18.34 14.47 15.31
N THR A 231 -18.60 14.04 14.07
CA THR A 231 -19.51 12.91 13.79
C THR A 231 -18.90 11.55 14.16
N CYS A 232 -17.63 11.32 13.83
CA CYS A 232 -16.95 10.04 14.03
C CYS A 232 -16.57 9.78 15.50
N SER A 233 -16.57 10.80 16.34
CA SER A 233 -16.34 10.69 17.79
C SER A 233 -17.60 10.42 18.61
N GLU A 234 -18.80 10.50 18.01
CA GLU A 234 -20.05 10.22 18.71
C GLU A 234 -20.28 8.70 18.88
N ASP A 235 -20.67 8.28 20.09
CA ASP A 235 -21.07 6.89 20.37
C ASP A 235 -22.52 6.65 19.90
N ALA A 236 -22.73 6.69 18.58
CA ALA A 236 -24.03 6.54 17.94
C ALA A 236 -24.00 5.40 16.90
N VAL A 237 -25.12 4.72 16.71
CA VAL A 237 -25.20 3.57 15.78
C VAL A 237 -25.11 3.97 14.31
N ASP A 238 -25.44 5.24 14.01
CA ASP A 238 -25.35 5.88 12.70
C ASP A 238 -24.03 6.65 12.49
N ASN A 239 -23.11 6.61 13.45
CA ASN A 239 -21.74 7.11 13.26
C ASN A 239 -21.10 6.37 12.05
N PRO A 240 -20.64 7.08 11.02
CA PRO A 240 -20.15 6.48 9.78
C PRO A 240 -18.90 5.61 9.98
N ALA A 241 -18.03 5.95 10.94
CA ALA A 241 -16.88 5.12 11.29
C ALA A 241 -17.31 3.84 12.02
N ILE A 242 -18.31 3.91 12.91
CA ILE A 242 -18.89 2.72 13.56
C ILE A 242 -19.56 1.82 12.52
N VAL A 243 -20.31 2.38 11.56
CA VAL A 243 -20.93 1.63 10.47
C VAL A 243 -19.88 0.89 9.65
N LEU A 244 -18.80 1.56 9.24
CA LEU A 244 -17.71 0.94 8.48
C LEU A 244 -16.99 -0.14 9.29
N ALA A 245 -16.60 0.15 10.53
CA ALA A 245 -15.91 -0.81 11.38
C ALA A 245 -16.78 -2.07 11.61
N SER A 246 -18.08 -1.86 11.85
CA SER A 246 -19.02 -2.96 12.08
C SER A 246 -19.25 -3.77 10.81
N PHE A 247 -19.36 -3.13 9.64
CA PHE A 247 -19.44 -3.81 8.35
C PHE A 247 -18.22 -4.70 8.12
N LEU A 248 -17.01 -4.18 8.32
CA LEU A 248 -15.78 -4.94 8.13
C LEU A 248 -15.68 -6.11 9.13
N PHE A 249 -15.92 -5.85 10.42
CA PHE A 249 -15.75 -6.85 11.46
C PHE A 249 -16.83 -7.95 11.44
N ASP A 250 -18.10 -7.62 11.23
CA ASP A 250 -19.15 -8.64 11.19
C ASP A 250 -19.05 -9.51 9.93
N ASN A 251 -18.57 -8.96 8.80
CA ASN A 251 -18.22 -9.76 7.63
C ASN A 251 -17.01 -10.65 7.90
N TYR A 252 -15.98 -10.14 8.58
CA TYR A 252 -14.84 -10.94 9.02
C TYR A 252 -15.29 -12.15 9.88
N LEU A 253 -16.19 -11.95 10.84
CA LEU A 253 -16.78 -13.03 11.64
C LEU A 253 -17.61 -14.03 10.81
N ALA A 254 -18.20 -13.58 9.70
CA ALA A 254 -18.90 -14.42 8.74
C ALA A 254 -17.96 -15.16 7.76
N GLY A 255 -16.64 -15.09 7.96
CA GLY A 255 -15.63 -15.74 7.11
C GLY A 255 -15.15 -14.89 5.93
N ARG A 256 -15.61 -13.63 5.83
CA ARG A 256 -15.20 -12.68 4.78
C ARG A 256 -14.09 -11.78 5.27
N ASP A 257 -12.87 -12.30 5.30
CA ASP A 257 -11.68 -11.62 5.80
C ASP A 257 -10.99 -10.71 4.78
N LYS A 258 -11.69 -10.33 3.71
CA LYS A 258 -11.20 -9.46 2.66
C LYS A 258 -12.29 -8.47 2.24
N PHE A 259 -11.90 -7.34 1.67
CA PHE A 259 -12.82 -6.48 0.94
C PHE A 259 -12.23 -6.06 -0.40
N CYS A 260 -13.08 -6.05 -1.43
CA CYS A 260 -12.74 -5.53 -2.74
C CYS A 260 -13.13 -4.06 -2.84
N PHE A 261 -12.17 -3.23 -3.27
CA PHE A 261 -12.37 -1.78 -3.38
C PHE A 261 -12.54 -1.37 -4.85
N PHE A 262 -13.71 -0.80 -5.17
CA PHE A 262 -14.03 -0.35 -6.52
C PHE A 262 -14.27 1.16 -6.56
N THR A 263 -13.62 1.81 -7.51
CA THR A 263 -13.76 3.25 -7.76
C THR A 263 -13.41 3.58 -9.20
N PRO A 264 -13.97 4.65 -9.79
CA PRO A 264 -13.43 5.24 -11.01
C PRO A 264 -11.95 5.55 -10.90
N LYS A 265 -11.26 5.68 -12.05
CA LYS A 265 -9.79 5.84 -12.16
C LYS A 265 -9.22 6.90 -11.21
N ARG A 266 -9.90 8.05 -11.06
CA ARG A 266 -9.50 9.15 -10.17
C ARG A 266 -9.34 8.71 -8.70
N GLY A 267 -10.19 7.82 -8.22
CA GLY A 267 -10.18 7.39 -6.82
C GLY A 267 -9.27 6.21 -6.51
N ARG A 268 -8.60 5.61 -7.50
CA ARG A 268 -7.74 4.43 -7.24
C ARG A 268 -6.63 4.69 -6.22
N VAL A 269 -6.13 5.93 -6.16
CA VAL A 269 -5.14 6.33 -5.15
C VAL A 269 -5.66 6.28 -3.72
N LEU A 270 -6.95 6.54 -3.51
CA LEU A 270 -7.57 6.39 -2.18
C LEU A 270 -7.51 4.93 -1.73
N GLY A 271 -7.69 3.99 -2.67
CA GLY A 271 -7.54 2.56 -2.41
C GLY A 271 -6.16 2.20 -1.88
N LEU A 272 -5.09 2.81 -2.41
CA LEU A 272 -3.72 2.57 -1.92
C LEU A 272 -3.54 3.03 -0.47
N TRP A 273 -4.06 4.21 -0.11
CA TRP A 273 -4.00 4.71 1.27
C TRP A 273 -4.84 3.87 2.24
N ILE A 274 -6.07 3.49 1.85
CA ILE A 274 -6.92 2.58 2.62
C ILE A 274 -6.22 1.23 2.82
N GLU A 275 -5.58 0.71 1.77
CA GLU A 275 -4.86 -0.55 1.80
C GLU A 275 -3.77 -0.54 2.87
N GLN A 276 -2.91 0.49 2.88
CA GLN A 276 -1.91 0.64 3.94
C GLN A 276 -2.56 0.75 5.32
N LEU A 277 -3.53 1.65 5.47
CA LEU A 277 -4.14 1.93 6.76
C LEU A 277 -4.69 0.64 7.39
N VAL A 278 -5.45 -0.13 6.62
CA VAL A 278 -6.10 -1.35 7.13
C VAL A 278 -5.10 -2.49 7.29
N ALA A 279 -4.28 -2.79 6.27
CA ALA A 279 -3.39 -3.94 6.30
C ALA A 279 -2.29 -3.80 7.37
N GLU A 280 -1.72 -2.60 7.51
CA GLU A 280 -0.65 -2.34 8.48
C GLU A 280 -1.18 -2.20 9.91
N SER A 281 -2.41 -1.73 10.09
CA SER A 281 -3.03 -1.65 11.42
C SER A 281 -3.52 -3.01 11.91
N LEU A 282 -4.20 -3.80 11.06
CA LEU A 282 -4.93 -4.99 11.50
C LEU A 282 -4.17 -6.31 11.29
N GLY A 283 -3.18 -6.33 10.39
CA GLY A 283 -2.45 -7.53 9.99
C GLY A 283 -1.40 -8.01 11.00
N LYS A 284 -1.85 -8.50 12.16
CA LYS A 284 -1.00 -8.88 13.30
C LYS A 284 -1.52 -10.11 14.01
N ASN A 285 -0.63 -10.84 14.68
CA ASN A 285 -0.98 -11.97 15.54
C ASN A 285 -1.83 -13.06 14.87
N GLY A 286 -1.65 -13.27 13.55
CA GLY A 286 -2.43 -14.23 12.78
C GLY A 286 -3.84 -13.75 12.42
N LEU A 287 -4.17 -12.48 12.69
CA LEU A 287 -5.43 -11.81 12.38
C LEU A 287 -5.21 -10.71 11.34
N GLY A 288 -6.28 -10.30 10.66
CA GLY A 288 -6.22 -9.21 9.69
C GLY A 288 -7.36 -9.28 8.68
N ILE A 289 -7.58 -8.14 8.03
CA ILE A 289 -8.52 -7.99 6.92
C ILE A 289 -7.69 -7.58 5.71
N LEU A 290 -7.82 -8.27 4.58
CA LEU A 290 -7.11 -7.94 3.35
C LEU A 290 -7.89 -6.91 2.52
N PRO A 291 -7.34 -5.71 2.30
CA PRO A 291 -7.81 -4.82 1.25
C PRO A 291 -7.35 -5.37 -0.10
N ASN A 292 -8.28 -5.61 -1.02
CA ASN A 292 -7.96 -6.03 -2.38
C ASN A 292 -8.40 -4.95 -3.36
N ILE A 293 -7.41 -4.21 -3.88
CA ILE A 293 -7.60 -3.10 -4.81
C ILE A 293 -7.33 -3.53 -6.26
N GLU A 294 -7.79 -2.71 -7.22
CA GLU A 294 -7.60 -2.94 -8.66
C GLU A 294 -8.07 -4.33 -9.16
N ILE A 295 -9.13 -4.89 -8.58
CA ILE A 295 -9.71 -6.19 -8.99
C ILE A 295 -10.61 -6.07 -10.23
N ASP A 296 -10.66 -7.13 -11.05
CA ASP A 296 -11.65 -7.31 -12.10
C ASP A 296 -13.02 -7.70 -11.51
N THR A 297 -14.05 -6.91 -11.81
CA THR A 297 -15.42 -7.16 -11.36
C THR A 297 -15.98 -8.51 -11.82
N LEU A 298 -15.49 -9.07 -12.93
CA LEU A 298 -15.94 -10.38 -13.42
C LEU A 298 -15.61 -11.53 -12.46
N LEU A 299 -14.56 -11.40 -11.66
CA LEU A 299 -14.19 -12.39 -10.64
C LEU A 299 -15.19 -12.46 -9.48
N LEU A 300 -16.15 -11.54 -9.44
CA LEU A 300 -17.20 -11.44 -8.42
C LEU A 300 -18.60 -11.54 -9.04
N ALA A 301 -18.71 -12.12 -10.25
CA ALA A 301 -19.98 -12.48 -10.87
C ALA A 301 -20.72 -13.58 -10.12
N GLU A 302 -19.98 -14.36 -9.33
CA GLU A 302 -20.51 -15.28 -8.34
C GLU A 302 -19.88 -14.94 -6.98
N ASP A 303 -20.67 -15.00 -5.92
CA ASP A 303 -20.19 -14.69 -4.57
C ASP A 303 -19.16 -15.72 -4.05
N PRO A 304 -17.87 -15.35 -3.91
CA PRO A 304 -16.82 -16.28 -3.46
C PRO A 304 -16.90 -16.62 -1.96
N LYS A 305 -17.84 -16.02 -1.22
CA LYS A 305 -18.09 -16.21 0.22
C LYS A 305 -16.96 -15.81 1.17
N ASP A 306 -15.85 -15.28 0.66
CA ASP A 306 -14.65 -14.93 1.44
C ASP A 306 -14.35 -13.43 1.48
N ARG A 307 -15.16 -12.59 0.82
CA ARG A 307 -14.95 -11.14 0.78
C ARG A 307 -16.23 -10.33 0.68
N CYS A 308 -16.15 -9.07 1.06
CA CYS A 308 -17.19 -8.06 0.86
C CYS A 308 -16.74 -7.01 -0.17
N VAL A 309 -17.61 -6.05 -0.49
CA VAL A 309 -17.35 -5.00 -1.48
C VAL A 309 -17.52 -3.62 -0.88
N ILE A 310 -16.57 -2.73 -1.16
CA ILE A 310 -16.68 -1.30 -0.88
C ILE A 310 -16.57 -0.54 -2.20
N THR A 311 -17.56 0.29 -2.50
CA THR A 311 -17.58 1.10 -3.72
C THR A 311 -17.51 2.60 -3.42
N TYR A 312 -16.78 3.33 -4.25
CA TYR A 312 -16.75 4.79 -4.25
C TYR A 312 -17.21 5.31 -5.60
N SER A 313 -18.23 6.17 -5.56
CA SER A 313 -18.57 7.04 -6.67
C SER A 313 -17.77 8.33 -6.56
N THR A 314 -17.24 8.81 -7.68
CA THR A 314 -16.43 10.03 -7.71
C THR A 314 -16.95 10.98 -8.76
N LYS A 315 -16.66 12.29 -8.63
CA LYS A 315 -16.92 13.24 -9.70
C LYS A 315 -16.09 12.88 -10.93
N THR A 316 -16.79 12.46 -11.99
CA THR A 316 -16.21 12.19 -13.31
C THR A 316 -16.61 13.28 -14.28
N ASP A 317 -15.63 13.94 -14.90
CA ASP A 317 -15.90 14.96 -15.92
C ASP A 317 -16.24 14.33 -17.29
N LEU A 318 -15.93 13.04 -17.46
CA LEU A 318 -16.20 12.24 -18.65
C LEU A 318 -17.40 11.30 -18.44
N TRP A 319 -18.43 11.45 -19.26
CA TRP A 319 -19.68 10.67 -19.18
C TRP A 319 -19.46 9.16 -19.40
N ASP A 320 -18.57 8.80 -20.32
CA ASP A 320 -18.24 7.42 -20.65
C ASP A 320 -17.51 6.70 -19.50
N GLU A 321 -16.62 7.38 -18.77
CA GLU A 321 -15.98 6.80 -17.59
C GLU A 321 -16.99 6.40 -16.52
N ARG A 322 -17.96 7.26 -16.22
CA ARG A 322 -19.03 6.97 -15.26
C ARG A 322 -19.86 5.76 -15.70
N LYS A 323 -20.34 5.79 -16.95
CA LYS A 323 -21.18 4.72 -17.49
C LYS A 323 -20.43 3.39 -17.53
N ASN A 324 -19.16 3.39 -17.89
CA ASN A 324 -18.33 2.18 -17.90
C ASN A 324 -18.16 1.62 -16.48
N PHE A 325 -17.93 2.48 -15.48
CA PHE A 325 -17.85 2.05 -14.10
C PHE A 325 -19.17 1.45 -13.59
N ASP A 326 -20.31 2.10 -13.86
CA ASP A 326 -21.63 1.58 -13.49
C ASP A 326 -21.91 0.22 -14.15
N LEU A 327 -21.52 0.04 -15.42
CA LEU A 327 -21.63 -1.23 -16.12
C LEU A 327 -20.72 -2.31 -15.51
N SER A 328 -19.51 -1.96 -15.07
CA SER A 328 -18.62 -2.89 -14.36
C SER A 328 -19.24 -3.35 -13.04
N LEU A 329 -19.85 -2.45 -12.26
CA LEU A 329 -20.48 -2.80 -10.99
C LEU A 329 -21.73 -3.68 -11.12
N ALA A 330 -22.36 -3.70 -12.30
CA ALA A 330 -23.51 -4.55 -12.60
C ALA A 330 -23.16 -6.03 -12.73
N TYR A 331 -21.88 -6.38 -12.87
CA TYR A 331 -21.42 -7.77 -12.83
C TYR A 331 -21.36 -8.34 -11.42
N LEU A 332 -21.37 -7.52 -10.38
CA LEU A 332 -21.19 -8.00 -9.01
C LEU A 332 -22.44 -8.73 -8.50
N ASP A 333 -22.26 -9.95 -7.99
CA ASP A 333 -23.32 -10.74 -7.37
C ASP A 333 -23.96 -9.99 -6.18
N ASP A 334 -25.29 -9.86 -6.19
CA ASP A 334 -26.08 -9.18 -5.16
C ASP A 334 -25.99 -9.84 -3.78
N ALA A 335 -25.55 -11.11 -3.70
CA ALA A 335 -25.32 -11.81 -2.44
C ALA A 335 -24.07 -11.34 -1.70
N ILE A 336 -23.12 -10.70 -2.40
CA ILE A 336 -21.90 -10.17 -1.78
C ILE A 336 -22.28 -8.94 -0.94
N PRO A 337 -21.94 -8.87 0.36
CA PRO A 337 -22.22 -7.69 1.18
C PRO A 337 -21.49 -6.45 0.65
N ARG A 338 -22.20 -5.32 0.53
CA ARG A 338 -21.70 -4.09 -0.11
C ARG A 338 -21.89 -2.87 0.78
N LEU A 339 -20.91 -1.97 0.76
CA LEU A 339 -21.00 -0.63 1.33
C LEU A 339 -20.56 0.40 0.28
N SER A 340 -21.27 1.52 0.18
CA SER A 340 -21.07 2.48 -0.92
C SER A 340 -20.91 3.90 -0.39
N TYR A 341 -19.98 4.62 -1.00
CA TYR A 341 -19.64 6.00 -0.65
C TYR A 341 -19.59 6.89 -1.89
N ARG A 342 -19.52 8.19 -1.65
CA ARG A 342 -19.44 9.21 -2.68
C ARG A 342 -18.48 10.32 -2.26
N ILE A 343 -17.61 10.73 -3.19
CA ILE A 343 -16.68 11.86 -3.01
C ILE A 343 -16.72 12.74 -4.26
N GLU A 344 -17.18 13.97 -4.12
CA GLU A 344 -17.32 14.94 -5.21
C GLU A 344 -16.16 15.93 -5.32
N SER A 345 -15.43 16.16 -4.22
CA SER A 345 -14.35 17.13 -4.16
C SER A 345 -13.13 16.58 -3.40
N VAL A 346 -11.99 17.25 -3.57
CA VAL A 346 -10.78 16.93 -2.78
C VAL A 346 -10.97 17.28 -1.31
N ALA A 347 -11.80 18.28 -0.98
CA ALA A 347 -12.08 18.67 0.40
C ALA A 347 -12.77 17.55 1.18
N GLU A 348 -13.70 16.84 0.54
CA GLU A 348 -14.39 15.67 1.11
C GLU A 348 -13.46 14.49 1.40
N LEU A 349 -12.24 14.42 0.84
CA LEU A 349 -11.27 13.39 1.24
C LEU A 349 -10.91 13.47 2.72
N ALA A 350 -10.92 14.67 3.29
CA ALA A 350 -10.67 14.86 4.72
C ALA A 350 -11.71 14.10 5.57
N GLU A 351 -12.99 14.09 5.15
CA GLU A 351 -14.05 13.31 5.83
C GLU A 351 -13.73 11.82 5.82
N HIS A 352 -13.24 11.32 4.68
CA HIS A 352 -12.92 9.90 4.52
C HIS A 352 -11.64 9.49 5.23
N PHE A 353 -10.63 10.35 5.32
CA PHE A 353 -9.46 10.08 6.15
C PHE A 353 -9.87 9.86 7.60
N VAL A 354 -10.63 10.79 8.18
CA VAL A 354 -11.13 10.66 9.57
C VAL A 354 -11.97 9.40 9.74
N MET A 355 -12.95 9.16 8.85
CA MET A 355 -13.84 7.99 8.95
C MET A 355 -13.05 6.67 8.93
N TRP A 356 -12.10 6.52 8.00
CA TRP A 356 -11.30 5.31 7.88
C TRP A 356 -10.31 5.12 9.03
N GLU A 357 -9.69 6.20 9.52
CA GLU A 357 -8.78 6.17 10.68
C GLU A 357 -9.53 5.71 11.94
N TYR A 358 -10.69 6.32 12.24
CA TYR A 358 -11.55 5.90 13.34
C TYR A 358 -12.02 4.45 13.17
N ALA A 359 -12.53 4.08 11.99
CA ALA A 359 -13.04 2.74 11.73
C ALA A 359 -11.95 1.67 11.89
N THR A 360 -10.72 1.95 11.43
CA THR A 360 -9.58 1.04 11.54
C THR A 360 -9.16 0.86 13.00
N ALA A 361 -9.11 1.94 13.79
CA ALA A 361 -8.85 1.88 15.22
C ALA A 361 -9.91 1.05 15.97
N MET A 362 -11.19 1.24 15.64
CA MET A 362 -12.31 0.42 16.15
C MET A 362 -12.18 -1.05 15.76
N CYS A 363 -11.80 -1.36 14.52
CA CYS A 363 -11.50 -2.73 14.10
C CYS A 363 -10.35 -3.35 14.90
N GLY A 364 -9.31 -2.58 15.22
CA GLY A 364 -8.23 -3.03 16.11
C GLY A 364 -8.74 -3.42 17.50
N TYR A 365 -9.62 -2.59 18.07
CA TYR A 365 -10.29 -2.90 19.34
C TYR A 365 -11.16 -4.16 19.29
N LEU A 366 -11.91 -4.35 18.20
CA LEU A 366 -12.79 -5.51 18.00
C LEU A 366 -11.99 -6.81 17.79
N LEU A 367 -10.93 -6.76 16.97
CA LEU A 367 -10.03 -7.88 16.69
C LEU A 367 -9.06 -8.18 17.84
N LYS A 368 -8.94 -7.28 18.82
CA LYS A 368 -7.95 -7.37 19.91
C LYS A 368 -6.51 -7.37 19.40
N VAL A 369 -6.22 -6.45 18.47
CA VAL A 369 -4.86 -6.16 17.98
C VAL A 369 -4.53 -4.69 18.18
N CYS A 370 -3.25 -4.36 18.38
CA CYS A 370 -2.82 -2.96 18.41
C CYS A 370 -2.91 -2.37 16.99
N PRO A 371 -3.72 -1.32 16.75
CA PRO A 371 -3.82 -0.71 15.42
C PRO A 371 -2.64 0.22 15.10
N PHE A 372 -1.78 0.55 16.07
CA PHE A 372 -0.80 1.64 15.94
C PHE A 372 0.66 1.20 15.79
N ASP A 373 1.01 -0.05 16.11
CA ASP A 373 2.35 -0.61 15.93
C ASP A 373 2.57 -1.26 14.54
N GLN A 374 3.78 -1.74 14.27
CA GLN A 374 4.17 -2.37 12.99
C GLN A 374 5.44 -3.26 13.12
N PRO A 375 5.39 -4.33 13.93
CA PRO A 375 6.58 -5.11 14.27
C PRO A 375 7.25 -5.78 13.05
N ASP A 376 6.47 -6.25 12.07
CA ASP A 376 6.99 -6.99 10.92
C ASP A 376 7.66 -6.10 9.86
N VAL A 377 7.37 -4.80 9.87
CA VAL A 377 8.09 -3.80 9.06
C VAL A 377 9.51 -3.63 9.60
N ALA A 378 9.68 -3.62 10.94
CA ALA A 378 10.99 -3.45 11.57
C ALA A 378 11.90 -4.67 11.33
N SER A 379 11.36 -5.89 11.37
CA SER A 379 12.14 -7.11 11.12
C SER A 379 12.68 -7.17 9.70
N THR A 380 11.88 -6.81 8.69
CA THR A 380 12.34 -6.78 7.30
C THR A 380 13.40 -5.70 7.07
N LYS A 381 13.27 -4.53 7.71
CA LYS A 381 14.30 -3.47 7.66
C LYS A 381 15.64 -3.95 8.22
N ALA A 382 15.61 -4.62 9.38
CA ALA A 382 16.81 -5.18 9.99
C ALA A 382 17.46 -6.26 9.11
N ALA A 383 16.65 -7.16 8.53
CA ALA A 383 17.14 -8.18 7.62
C ALA A 383 17.77 -7.59 6.34
N ALA A 384 17.18 -6.53 5.77
CA ALA A 384 17.73 -5.87 4.59
C ALA A 384 19.08 -5.20 4.89
N LEU A 385 19.21 -4.52 6.03
CA LEU A 385 20.49 -3.92 6.45
C LEU A 385 21.57 -5.00 6.65
N LYS A 386 21.21 -6.14 7.26
CA LYS A 386 22.12 -7.26 7.44
C LYS A 386 22.58 -7.84 6.09
N ILE A 387 21.69 -7.99 5.11
CA ILE A 387 22.04 -8.45 3.76
C ILE A 387 22.96 -7.45 3.04
N LEU A 388 22.75 -6.15 3.23
CA LEU A 388 23.65 -5.14 2.67
C LEU A 388 25.06 -5.21 3.28
N GLU A 389 25.17 -5.55 4.57
CA GLU A 389 26.45 -5.69 5.28
C GLU A 389 27.17 -7.01 4.95
N GLU A 390 26.44 -8.13 4.93
CA GLU A 390 27.01 -9.49 4.81
C GLU A 390 27.07 -9.99 3.36
N GLY A 391 26.34 -9.36 2.44
CA GLY A 391 26.17 -9.77 1.05
C GLY A 391 24.89 -10.56 0.80
N GLN A 392 24.54 -10.69 -0.48
CA GLN A 392 23.33 -11.42 -0.91
C GLN A 392 23.42 -12.91 -0.55
N PRO A 393 22.34 -13.51 -0.01
CA PRO A 393 22.26 -14.96 0.14
C PRO A 393 22.40 -15.66 -1.22
N ALA A 394 23.07 -16.81 -1.24
CA ALA A 394 23.12 -17.64 -2.45
C ALA A 394 21.71 -18.17 -2.79
N PRO A 395 21.34 -18.23 -4.08
CA PRO A 395 20.07 -18.83 -4.48
C PRO A 395 20.08 -20.35 -4.27
N ASP A 396 18.90 -20.96 -4.27
CA ASP A 396 18.77 -22.41 -4.26
C ASP A 396 19.31 -23.02 -5.55
N PHE A 397 19.03 -22.37 -6.69
CA PHE A 397 19.62 -22.65 -8.00
C PHE A 397 19.48 -21.46 -8.95
N GLU A 398 20.22 -21.52 -10.05
CA GLU A 398 20.10 -20.60 -11.19
C GLU A 398 19.38 -21.30 -12.34
N GLU A 399 18.45 -20.58 -12.98
CA GLU A 399 17.67 -21.03 -14.12
C GLU A 399 18.00 -20.18 -15.35
N PRO A 400 18.64 -20.74 -16.39
CA PRO A 400 18.97 -19.98 -17.60
C PRO A 400 17.77 -19.73 -18.52
N PHE A 401 16.65 -20.46 -18.31
CA PHE A 401 15.48 -20.41 -19.18
C PHE A 401 14.15 -20.19 -18.46
N ILE A 402 13.33 -19.28 -19.00
CA ILE A 402 11.88 -19.30 -18.79
C ILE A 402 11.23 -20.03 -19.96
N GLY A 403 10.83 -21.28 -19.73
CA GLY A 403 10.24 -22.15 -20.75
C GLY A 403 11.25 -22.50 -21.85
N ARG A 404 11.27 -21.75 -22.95
CA ARG A 404 12.20 -21.94 -24.09
C ARG A 404 13.10 -20.73 -24.34
N VAL A 405 12.96 -19.67 -23.56
CA VAL A 405 13.67 -18.40 -23.75
C VAL A 405 14.89 -18.37 -22.85
N HIS A 406 16.08 -18.25 -23.43
CA HIS A 406 17.30 -18.01 -22.65
C HIS A 406 17.37 -16.53 -22.26
N MET A 407 17.39 -16.24 -20.97
CA MET A 407 17.35 -14.88 -20.43
C MET A 407 18.65 -14.44 -19.77
N GLY A 408 19.57 -15.37 -19.53
CA GLY A 408 20.64 -15.20 -18.55
C GLY A 408 20.30 -16.00 -17.29
N GLU A 409 21.17 -15.99 -16.29
CA GLU A 409 21.00 -16.76 -15.06
C GLU A 409 19.98 -16.07 -14.15
N ALA A 410 18.75 -16.60 -14.11
CA ALA A 410 17.75 -16.16 -13.15
C ALA A 410 17.98 -16.88 -11.82
N GLU A 411 18.08 -16.13 -10.74
CA GLU A 411 18.29 -16.71 -9.41
C GLU A 411 16.92 -17.09 -8.81
N VAL A 412 16.80 -18.33 -8.32
CA VAL A 412 15.57 -18.84 -7.71
C VAL A 412 15.84 -19.21 -6.25
N THR A 413 15.06 -18.62 -5.34
CA THR A 413 15.10 -18.93 -3.91
C THR A 413 13.68 -19.18 -3.42
N MET A 414 13.46 -20.21 -2.59
CA MET A 414 12.10 -20.62 -2.27
C MET A 414 11.92 -21.18 -0.86
N ALA A 415 10.69 -21.09 -0.36
CA ALA A 415 10.34 -21.69 0.92
C ALA A 415 10.44 -23.23 0.84
N PRO A 416 10.81 -23.92 1.94
CA PRO A 416 10.91 -25.39 1.96
C PRO A 416 9.64 -26.12 1.48
N CYS A 417 8.45 -25.53 1.69
CA CYS A 417 7.17 -26.10 1.28
C CYS A 417 6.91 -26.07 -0.24
N VAL A 418 7.65 -25.27 -1.00
CA VAL A 418 7.53 -25.18 -2.47
C VAL A 418 8.79 -25.68 -3.19
N LYS A 419 9.71 -26.33 -2.46
CA LYS A 419 11.01 -26.80 -2.95
C LYS A 419 10.90 -27.59 -4.27
N ALA A 420 11.71 -27.20 -5.24
CA ALA A 420 11.85 -27.83 -6.55
C ALA A 420 13.28 -27.67 -7.07
N ASP A 421 13.59 -28.36 -8.17
CA ASP A 421 14.90 -28.32 -8.84
C ASP A 421 14.85 -27.55 -10.18
N THR A 422 13.67 -27.08 -10.60
CA THR A 422 13.47 -26.28 -11.82
C THR A 422 12.48 -25.15 -11.56
N LEU A 423 12.58 -24.06 -12.32
CA LEU A 423 11.65 -22.93 -12.18
C LEU A 423 10.20 -23.33 -12.45
N MET A 424 9.95 -24.14 -13.49
CA MET A 424 8.59 -24.56 -13.85
C MET A 424 7.95 -25.42 -12.76
N ASP A 425 8.74 -26.30 -12.12
CA ASP A 425 8.24 -27.12 -11.00
C ASP A 425 8.05 -26.28 -9.73
N ALA A 426 8.90 -25.28 -9.48
CA ALA A 426 8.74 -24.35 -8.37
C ALA A 426 7.43 -23.54 -8.50
N LEU A 427 7.17 -22.98 -9.69
CA LEU A 427 5.92 -22.28 -10.00
C LEU A 427 4.72 -23.21 -9.85
N TYR A 428 4.81 -24.44 -10.38
CA TYR A 428 3.74 -25.43 -10.25
C TYR A 428 3.44 -25.77 -8.78
N ARG A 429 4.46 -25.99 -7.95
CA ARG A 429 4.29 -26.26 -6.53
C ARG A 429 3.72 -25.07 -5.77
N LEU A 430 4.18 -23.85 -6.07
CA LEU A 430 3.66 -22.62 -5.47
C LEU A 430 2.15 -22.49 -5.75
N PHE A 431 1.74 -22.54 -7.02
CA PHE A 431 0.34 -22.34 -7.40
C PHE A 431 -0.55 -23.53 -6.99
N SER A 432 -0.03 -24.76 -7.01
CA SER A 432 -0.77 -25.93 -6.50
C SER A 432 -1.00 -25.86 -4.99
N SER A 433 -0.22 -25.07 -4.26
CA SER A 433 -0.37 -24.89 -2.80
C SER A 433 -1.55 -23.98 -2.40
N VAL A 434 -2.16 -23.28 -3.37
CA VAL A 434 -3.30 -22.37 -3.15
C VAL A 434 -4.56 -23.16 -2.81
N GLN A 435 -5.19 -22.79 -1.69
CA GLN A 435 -6.41 -23.37 -1.14
C GLN A 435 -7.58 -22.36 -1.17
N PRO A 436 -8.84 -22.82 -1.12
CA PRO A 436 -10.00 -21.93 -0.97
C PRO A 436 -9.85 -21.00 0.24
N GLY A 437 -10.11 -19.71 0.03
CA GLY A 437 -9.98 -18.66 1.05
C GLY A 437 -8.59 -18.07 1.21
N ASP A 438 -7.57 -18.61 0.52
CA ASP A 438 -6.26 -17.96 0.38
C ASP A 438 -6.34 -16.67 -0.46
N TYR A 439 -5.22 -15.93 -0.49
CA TYR A 439 -4.97 -14.89 -1.48
C TYR A 439 -3.57 -15.04 -2.06
N PHE A 440 -3.40 -14.59 -3.30
CA PHE A 440 -2.11 -14.52 -3.97
C PHE A 440 -1.60 -13.08 -4.02
N ALA A 441 -0.32 -12.86 -3.74
CA ALA A 441 0.31 -11.56 -3.92
C ALA A 441 1.55 -11.68 -4.82
N LEU A 442 1.53 -10.90 -5.90
CA LEU A 442 2.67 -10.71 -6.79
C LEU A 442 3.45 -9.48 -6.31
N ASN A 443 4.58 -9.73 -5.63
CA ASN A 443 5.39 -8.69 -5.01
C ASN A 443 6.55 -8.33 -5.96
N ALA A 444 6.46 -7.19 -6.63
CA ALA A 444 7.36 -6.82 -7.73
C ALA A 444 8.29 -5.65 -7.35
N PHE A 445 9.58 -5.94 -7.20
CA PHE A 445 10.67 -4.95 -7.16
C PHE A 445 11.16 -4.70 -8.60
N LEU A 446 10.25 -4.24 -9.45
CA LEU A 446 10.48 -4.01 -10.87
C LEU A 446 10.03 -2.59 -11.27
N PRO A 447 10.59 -2.02 -12.35
CA PRO A 447 10.00 -0.83 -12.95
C PRO A 447 8.59 -1.13 -13.45
N PHE A 448 7.61 -0.44 -12.88
CA PHE A 448 6.19 -0.63 -13.22
C PHE A 448 5.81 0.00 -14.57
N ASP A 449 6.49 1.08 -14.96
CA ASP A 449 6.27 1.77 -16.22
C ASP A 449 7.13 1.20 -17.35
N GLY A 450 6.63 1.25 -18.58
CA GLY A 450 7.30 0.77 -19.78
C GLY A 450 6.51 -0.31 -20.53
N GLU A 451 6.74 -0.39 -21.84
CA GLU A 451 5.92 -1.19 -22.75
C GLU A 451 5.93 -2.69 -22.40
N GLY A 452 4.75 -3.22 -22.08
CA GLY A 452 4.52 -4.65 -21.85
C GLY A 452 4.96 -5.18 -20.50
N ARG A 453 5.47 -4.34 -19.58
CA ARG A 453 5.84 -4.75 -18.22
C ARG A 453 4.59 -4.90 -17.35
N ARG A 454 3.78 -3.84 -17.26
CA ARG A 454 2.55 -3.84 -16.48
C ARG A 454 1.59 -4.90 -16.99
N GLU A 455 1.40 -4.99 -18.30
CA GLU A 455 0.49 -5.96 -18.92
C GLU A 455 0.87 -7.40 -18.56
N ALA A 456 2.17 -7.70 -18.46
CA ALA A 456 2.65 -9.03 -18.08
C ALA A 456 2.42 -9.34 -16.59
N LEU A 457 2.66 -8.37 -15.69
CA LEU A 457 2.36 -8.52 -14.27
C LEU A 457 0.84 -8.68 -14.02
N GLU A 458 0.01 -7.92 -14.75
CA GLU A 458 -1.44 -8.04 -14.70
C GLU A 458 -1.92 -9.38 -15.27
N THR A 459 -1.27 -9.90 -16.32
CA THR A 459 -1.54 -11.25 -16.86
C THR A 459 -1.32 -12.31 -15.78
N ILE A 460 -0.22 -12.23 -15.03
CA ILE A 460 0.06 -13.16 -13.92
C ILE A 460 -1.02 -13.03 -12.85
N ARG A 461 -1.26 -11.80 -12.37
CA ARG A 461 -2.20 -11.53 -11.27
C ARG A 461 -3.63 -11.99 -11.61
N HIS A 462 -4.16 -11.57 -12.76
CA HIS A 462 -5.51 -11.95 -13.18
C HIS A 462 -5.61 -13.44 -13.50
N GLY A 463 -4.58 -14.03 -14.12
CA GLY A 463 -4.54 -15.46 -14.40
C GLY A 463 -4.65 -16.29 -13.13
N VAL A 464 -3.92 -15.93 -12.06
CA VAL A 464 -4.02 -16.63 -10.78
C VAL A 464 -5.41 -16.48 -10.16
N ALA A 465 -5.98 -15.27 -10.19
CA ALA A 465 -7.30 -15.02 -9.63
C ALA A 465 -8.40 -15.84 -10.35
N ASP A 466 -8.40 -15.82 -11.68
CA ASP A 466 -9.33 -16.54 -12.55
C ASP A 466 -9.20 -18.05 -12.37
N LYS A 467 -7.97 -18.59 -12.48
CA LYS A 467 -7.74 -20.04 -12.51
C LYS A 467 -7.77 -20.71 -11.15
N LEU A 468 -7.46 -19.98 -10.08
CA LEU A 468 -7.41 -20.57 -8.73
C LEU A 468 -8.56 -20.09 -7.83
N GLY A 469 -9.40 -19.15 -8.29
CA GLY A 469 -10.59 -18.69 -7.56
C GLY A 469 -10.27 -17.93 -6.28
N VAL A 470 -9.15 -17.20 -6.24
CA VAL A 470 -8.66 -16.49 -5.04
C VAL A 470 -8.52 -14.99 -5.26
N ALA A 471 -8.48 -14.22 -4.17
CA ALA A 471 -8.09 -12.81 -4.26
C ALA A 471 -6.65 -12.71 -4.76
N SER A 472 -6.37 -11.71 -5.60
CA SER A 472 -5.04 -11.52 -6.15
C SER A 472 -4.60 -10.05 -6.14
N CYS A 473 -3.42 -9.80 -5.57
CA CYS A 473 -2.81 -8.49 -5.37
C CYS A 473 -1.54 -8.35 -6.23
N LEU A 474 -1.28 -7.13 -6.70
CA LEU A 474 0.00 -6.74 -7.31
C LEU A 474 0.60 -5.61 -6.48
N GLU A 475 1.73 -5.91 -5.87
CA GLU A 475 2.33 -5.15 -4.79
C GLU A 475 3.68 -4.64 -5.25
N ILE A 476 3.84 -3.32 -5.34
CA ILE A 476 5.05 -2.72 -5.90
C ILE A 476 6.07 -2.46 -4.80
N GLY A 477 7.23 -3.10 -4.91
CA GLY A 477 8.34 -2.97 -3.97
C GLY A 477 9.11 -1.66 -4.20
N PRO A 478 9.64 -1.03 -3.14
CA PRO A 478 9.53 -1.40 -1.72
C PRO A 478 8.28 -0.82 -1.04
N ARG A 479 7.41 -0.09 -1.75
CA ARG A 479 6.24 0.58 -1.18
C ARG A 479 5.37 -0.36 -0.35
N TYR A 480 5.09 -1.56 -0.85
CA TYR A 480 4.24 -2.52 -0.13
C TYR A 480 4.84 -2.98 1.21
N LEU A 481 6.16 -2.89 1.39
CA LEU A 481 6.82 -3.21 2.66
C LEU A 481 6.36 -2.28 3.81
N HIS A 482 5.86 -1.09 3.46
CA HIS A 482 5.27 -0.10 4.38
C HIS A 482 3.74 0.00 4.18
N SER A 483 3.11 -1.09 3.73
CA SER A 483 1.67 -1.24 3.50
C SER A 483 1.25 -2.69 3.84
N THR A 484 0.92 -3.49 2.84
CA THR A 484 0.45 -4.87 2.94
C THR A 484 1.51 -5.84 3.50
N GLY A 485 2.79 -5.48 3.47
CA GLY A 485 3.88 -6.29 4.02
C GLY A 485 3.65 -6.69 5.47
N GLN A 486 3.11 -5.80 6.31
CA GLN A 486 2.75 -6.13 7.69
C GLN A 486 1.71 -7.26 7.74
N LEU A 487 0.65 -7.20 6.94
CA LEU A 487 -0.36 -8.27 6.82
C LEU A 487 0.22 -9.55 6.24
N HIS A 488 1.10 -9.47 5.24
CA HIS A 488 1.74 -10.62 4.61
C HIS A 488 2.51 -11.49 5.62
N LYS A 489 3.15 -10.83 6.60
CA LYS A 489 4.01 -11.46 7.60
C LYS A 489 3.28 -11.75 8.92
N GLY A 490 2.51 -10.78 9.42
CA GLY A 490 1.83 -10.82 10.70
C GLY A 490 0.37 -11.32 10.66
N GLY A 491 -0.26 -11.33 9.48
CA GLY A 491 -1.66 -11.74 9.30
C GLY A 491 -1.90 -13.25 9.29
N PRO A 492 -3.12 -13.73 8.97
CA PRO A 492 -3.42 -15.15 8.86
C PRO A 492 -2.51 -15.85 7.83
N ASN A 493 -2.18 -17.13 8.02
CA ASN A 493 -1.37 -17.91 7.06
C ASN A 493 -2.16 -18.32 5.80
N LYS A 494 -2.69 -17.32 5.10
CA LYS A 494 -3.53 -17.43 3.90
C LYS A 494 -2.89 -16.84 2.64
N GLY A 495 -1.76 -16.15 2.77
CA GLY A 495 -1.03 -15.58 1.64
C GLY A 495 -0.15 -16.60 0.93
N VAL A 496 -0.13 -16.53 -0.40
CA VAL A 496 0.82 -17.20 -1.29
C VAL A 496 1.55 -16.14 -2.11
N PHE A 497 2.88 -16.17 -2.13
CA PHE A 497 3.68 -15.03 -2.60
C PHE A 497 4.65 -15.42 -3.71
N LEU A 498 4.60 -14.69 -4.82
CA LEU A 498 5.65 -14.69 -5.83
C LEU A 498 6.35 -13.33 -5.79
N LEU A 499 7.60 -13.32 -5.32
CA LEU A 499 8.44 -12.14 -5.34
C LEU A 499 9.22 -12.12 -6.67
N ILE A 500 9.25 -10.97 -7.33
CA ILE A 500 10.06 -10.76 -8.53
C ILE A 500 10.92 -9.52 -8.35
N SER A 501 12.22 -9.64 -8.59
CA SER A 501 13.12 -8.50 -8.76
C SER A 501 13.96 -8.72 -10.01
N ALA A 502 14.76 -7.73 -10.40
CA ALA A 502 15.64 -7.86 -11.55
C ALA A 502 16.89 -7.00 -11.40
N ASP A 503 17.96 -7.42 -12.07
CA ASP A 503 19.10 -6.56 -12.33
C ASP A 503 18.71 -5.37 -13.21
N GLU A 504 19.43 -4.27 -13.01
CA GLU A 504 19.24 -3.04 -13.75
C GLU A 504 20.52 -2.69 -14.51
N LEU A 505 20.47 -2.80 -15.84
CA LEU A 505 21.62 -2.53 -16.72
C LEU A 505 22.20 -1.12 -16.57
N LYS A 506 21.36 -0.15 -16.21
CA LYS A 506 21.77 1.21 -15.91
C LYS A 506 21.43 1.48 -14.46
N ASP A 507 22.16 0.93 -13.51
CA ASP A 507 21.91 1.20 -12.09
C ASP A 507 22.29 2.65 -11.71
N ILE A 508 21.83 3.12 -10.55
CA ILE A 508 22.25 4.39 -9.95
C ILE A 508 23.15 4.06 -8.76
N PRO A 509 24.46 4.36 -8.82
CA PRO A 509 25.37 4.17 -7.70
C PRO A 509 25.04 5.15 -6.58
N LEU A 510 25.35 4.77 -5.35
CA LEU A 510 25.13 5.58 -4.16
C LEU A 510 26.43 5.70 -3.37
N SER A 511 26.63 6.84 -2.72
CA SER A 511 27.91 7.16 -2.08
C SER A 511 27.80 7.43 -0.58
N ASN A 512 26.63 7.84 -0.10
CA ASN A 512 26.46 8.31 1.29
C ASN A 512 25.46 7.46 2.11
N VAL A 513 25.22 6.22 1.69
CA VAL A 513 24.29 5.27 2.32
C VAL A 513 24.83 3.85 2.30
N GLU A 514 24.16 2.93 3.01
CA GLU A 514 24.61 1.56 3.23
C GLU A 514 24.65 0.70 1.96
N ALA A 515 23.78 0.98 0.99
CA ALA A 515 23.74 0.24 -0.28
C ALA A 515 24.67 0.89 -1.32
N GLU A 516 25.36 0.08 -2.11
CA GLU A 516 26.24 0.54 -3.20
C GLU A 516 25.49 1.16 -4.38
N SER A 517 24.23 0.76 -4.56
CA SER A 517 23.36 1.25 -5.62
C SER A 517 21.87 1.06 -5.28
N LEU A 518 21.01 1.73 -6.02
CA LEU A 518 19.56 1.56 -5.88
C LEU A 518 19.10 0.15 -6.26
N GLY A 519 19.68 -0.48 -7.29
CA GLY A 519 19.41 -1.88 -7.65
C GLY A 519 19.85 -2.86 -6.57
N THR A 520 21.02 -2.65 -5.97
CA THR A 520 21.50 -3.45 -4.83
C THR A 520 20.55 -3.36 -3.64
N LEU A 521 20.05 -2.16 -3.33
CA LEU A 521 19.04 -1.95 -2.30
C LEU A 521 17.75 -2.72 -2.61
N ALA A 522 17.24 -2.62 -3.85
CA ALA A 522 16.03 -3.33 -4.28
C ALA A 522 16.17 -4.87 -4.13
N LYS A 523 17.32 -5.43 -4.55
CA LYS A 523 17.60 -6.87 -4.43
C LYS A 523 17.68 -7.29 -2.97
N ALA A 524 18.38 -6.53 -2.12
CA ALA A 524 18.49 -6.80 -0.68
C ALA A 524 17.13 -6.76 0.02
N GLN A 525 16.27 -5.81 -0.33
CA GLN A 525 14.92 -5.71 0.23
C GLN A 525 14.02 -6.88 -0.20
N ALA A 526 14.11 -7.32 -1.46
CA ALA A 526 13.38 -8.49 -1.93
C ALA A 526 13.81 -9.77 -1.20
N ALA A 527 15.12 -10.00 -1.07
CA ALA A 527 15.68 -11.14 -0.35
C ALA A 527 15.34 -11.10 1.15
N ALA A 528 15.37 -9.92 1.78
CA ALA A 528 14.96 -9.72 3.17
C ALA A 528 13.47 -9.98 3.40
N ASP A 529 12.60 -9.59 2.46
CA ASP A 529 11.17 -9.88 2.58
C ASP A 529 10.91 -11.39 2.44
N LEU A 530 11.56 -12.04 1.46
CA LEU A 530 11.48 -13.49 1.30
C LEU A 530 11.90 -14.23 2.57
N SER A 531 13.05 -13.88 3.17
CA SER A 531 13.55 -14.59 4.36
C SER A 531 12.58 -14.49 5.53
N ILE A 532 12.00 -13.32 5.79
CA ILE A 532 10.99 -13.15 6.83
C ILE A 532 9.70 -13.91 6.51
N LEU A 533 9.27 -13.94 5.23
CA LEU A 533 8.12 -14.76 4.83
C LEU A 533 8.38 -16.25 5.06
N ILE A 534 9.57 -16.75 4.74
CA ILE A 534 9.97 -18.14 5.00
C ILE A 534 9.96 -18.43 6.51
N ASP A 535 10.54 -17.57 7.33
CA ASP A 535 10.57 -17.70 8.80
C ASP A 535 9.16 -17.71 9.42
N ARG A 536 8.21 -17.00 8.79
CA ARG A 536 6.79 -16.99 9.15
C ARG A 536 6.00 -18.19 8.58
N GLY A 537 6.66 -19.14 7.91
CA GLY A 537 6.04 -20.33 7.35
C GLY A 537 5.12 -20.05 6.16
N ARG A 538 5.41 -18.99 5.40
CA ARG A 538 4.61 -18.60 4.22
C ARG A 538 4.99 -19.42 2.99
N ARG A 539 4.00 -19.67 2.15
CA ARG A 539 4.18 -20.29 0.84
C ARG A 539 4.69 -19.21 -0.12
N CYS A 540 5.99 -19.19 -0.35
CA CYS A 540 6.62 -18.12 -1.12
C CYS A 540 7.83 -18.59 -1.92
N MET A 541 8.11 -17.86 -2.99
CA MET A 541 9.37 -17.95 -3.72
C MET A 541 9.75 -16.56 -4.26
N HIS A 542 11.04 -16.38 -4.52
CA HIS A 542 11.62 -15.20 -5.15
C HIS A 542 12.35 -15.61 -6.42
N LEU A 543 12.03 -14.92 -7.51
CA LEU A 543 12.72 -14.99 -8.78
C LEU A 543 13.42 -13.65 -9.02
N HIS A 544 14.76 -13.66 -9.02
CA HIS A 544 15.54 -12.50 -9.43
C HIS A 544 16.00 -12.68 -10.88
N LEU A 545 15.52 -11.79 -11.75
CA LEU A 545 15.74 -11.84 -13.19
C LEU A 545 17.06 -11.13 -13.56
N PRO A 546 17.76 -11.59 -14.61
CA PRO A 546 18.98 -10.93 -15.10
C PRO A 546 18.71 -9.59 -15.80
N ASP A 547 17.43 -9.28 -16.09
CA ASP A 547 17.00 -8.02 -16.66
C ASP A 547 15.51 -7.76 -16.40
N ASN A 548 15.08 -6.50 -16.56
CA ASN A 548 13.68 -6.10 -16.46
C ASN A 548 13.01 -5.75 -17.80
N SER A 549 13.51 -6.29 -18.92
CA SER A 549 12.90 -6.06 -20.23
C SER A 549 11.47 -6.58 -20.28
N GLY A 550 10.62 -5.91 -21.07
CA GLY A 550 9.25 -6.36 -21.27
C GLY A 550 9.17 -7.75 -21.89
N VAL A 551 10.19 -8.20 -22.63
CA VAL A 551 10.23 -9.56 -23.21
C VAL A 551 10.42 -10.62 -22.12
N THR A 552 11.38 -10.42 -21.22
CA THR A 552 11.66 -11.33 -20.10
C THR A 552 10.44 -11.45 -19.18
N ILE A 553 9.79 -10.33 -18.84
CA ILE A 553 8.60 -10.33 -17.97
C ILE A 553 7.39 -10.98 -18.68
N ARG A 554 7.19 -10.76 -20.00
CA ARG A 554 6.15 -11.47 -20.76
C ARG A 554 6.39 -12.98 -20.83
N ALA A 555 7.64 -13.40 -21.02
CA ALA A 555 7.99 -14.83 -21.00
C ALA A 555 7.64 -15.47 -19.65
N LEU A 556 7.87 -14.75 -18.53
CA LEU A 556 7.44 -15.18 -17.20
C LEU A 556 5.92 -15.29 -17.11
N GLY A 557 5.19 -14.29 -17.62
CA GLY A 557 3.73 -14.33 -17.69
C GLY A 557 3.22 -15.57 -18.43
N ASP A 558 3.78 -15.87 -19.60
CA ASP A 558 3.44 -17.07 -20.38
C ASP A 558 3.74 -18.38 -19.62
N ALA A 559 4.88 -18.44 -18.92
CA ALA A 559 5.26 -19.61 -18.13
C ALA A 559 4.29 -19.85 -16.97
N VAL A 560 3.93 -18.79 -16.23
CA VAL A 560 2.92 -18.84 -15.17
C VAL A 560 1.57 -19.30 -15.74
N MET A 561 1.11 -18.71 -16.85
CA MET A 561 -0.17 -19.10 -17.45
C MET A 561 -0.19 -20.58 -17.86
N ARG A 562 0.90 -21.12 -18.42
CA ARG A 562 1.00 -22.56 -18.73
C ARG A 562 0.86 -23.44 -17.50
N VAL A 563 1.49 -23.04 -16.39
CA VAL A 563 1.38 -23.76 -15.12
C VAL A 563 -0.05 -23.71 -14.59
N LEU A 564 -0.69 -22.54 -14.65
CA LEU A 564 -2.07 -22.36 -14.20
C LEU A 564 -3.06 -23.20 -15.03
N TYR A 565 -2.94 -23.19 -16.36
CA TYR A 565 -3.78 -24.02 -17.23
C TYR A 565 -3.62 -25.52 -16.94
N ARG A 566 -2.40 -25.95 -16.60
CA ARG A 566 -2.16 -27.33 -16.20
C ARG A 566 -2.88 -27.67 -14.88
N ILE A 567 -2.74 -26.82 -13.86
CA ILE A 567 -3.38 -27.02 -12.56
C ILE A 567 -4.91 -27.03 -12.70
N ASP A 568 -5.46 -26.11 -13.49
CA ASP A 568 -6.89 -26.00 -13.76
C ASP A 568 -7.44 -27.29 -14.38
N ALA A 569 -6.78 -27.80 -15.44
CA ALA A 569 -7.16 -29.06 -16.08
C ALA A 569 -7.05 -30.28 -15.14
N GLU A 570 -6.05 -30.32 -14.27
CA GLU A 570 -5.89 -31.38 -13.28
C GLU A 570 -7.00 -31.31 -12.20
N ARG A 571 -7.43 -30.11 -11.78
CA ARG A 571 -8.54 -29.91 -10.84
C ARG A 571 -9.88 -30.30 -11.46
N GLU A 572 -10.16 -29.90 -12.71
CA GLU A 572 -11.37 -30.29 -13.43
C GLU A 572 -11.46 -31.81 -13.59
N ALA A 573 -10.36 -32.47 -13.95
CA ALA A 573 -10.30 -33.92 -14.08
C ALA A 573 -10.56 -34.65 -12.74
N ALA A 574 -10.03 -34.12 -11.64
CA ALA A 574 -10.25 -34.66 -10.30
C ALA A 574 -11.71 -34.48 -9.84
N ALA A 575 -12.32 -33.32 -10.11
CA ALA A 575 -13.72 -33.05 -9.81
C ALA A 575 -14.67 -33.96 -10.60
N ALA A 576 -14.43 -34.14 -11.90
CA ALA A 576 -15.20 -35.03 -12.76
C ALA A 576 -15.12 -36.49 -12.29
N LYS A 577 -13.93 -36.94 -11.86
CA LYS A 577 -13.74 -38.28 -11.29
C LYS A 577 -14.53 -38.46 -9.99
N THR A 578 -14.48 -37.46 -9.10
CA THR A 578 -15.19 -37.51 -7.80
C THR A 578 -16.71 -37.53 -8.00
N ALA A 579 -17.22 -36.77 -8.98
CA ALA A 579 -18.64 -36.76 -9.33
C ALA A 579 -19.11 -38.11 -9.89
N ALA A 580 -18.30 -38.74 -10.76
CA ALA A 580 -18.61 -40.07 -11.30
C ALA A 580 -18.63 -41.15 -10.21
N GLU A 581 -17.68 -41.13 -9.27
CA GLU A 581 -17.66 -42.06 -8.13
C GLU A 581 -18.88 -41.87 -7.21
N ALA A 582 -19.32 -40.63 -6.98
CA ALA A 582 -20.53 -40.35 -6.19
C ALA A 582 -21.83 -40.78 -6.87
N GLU A 583 -21.91 -40.69 -8.21
CA GLU A 583 -23.06 -41.19 -8.98
C GLU A 583 -23.13 -42.72 -8.96
N GLU A 584 -21.99 -43.43 -9.09
CA GLU A 584 -21.93 -44.89 -8.99
C GLU A 584 -22.37 -45.38 -7.61
N ASP A 585 -21.86 -44.80 -6.51
CA ASP A 585 -22.27 -45.13 -5.14
C ASP A 585 -23.76 -44.85 -4.86
N SER A 586 -24.34 -43.83 -5.50
CA SER A 586 -25.77 -43.52 -5.40
C SER A 586 -26.67 -44.45 -6.21
N SER A 587 -26.10 -45.15 -7.20
CA SER A 587 -26.81 -46.11 -8.06
C SER A 587 -26.78 -47.54 -7.52
N GLU A 588 -25.85 -47.85 -6.61
CA GLU A 588 -25.75 -49.13 -5.89
C GLU A 588 -26.49 -49.15 -4.54
N ALA A 589 -26.97 -48.00 -4.05
CA ALA A 589 -27.81 -47.84 -2.84
C ALA A 589 -29.30 -47.77 -3.17
#